data_AF-A0A376YFK0-F1
#
_entry.id   AF-A0A376YFK0-F1
#
_cell.length_a   1.000
_cell.length_b   1.000
_cell.length_c   1.000
_cell.angle_alpha   90.00
_cell.angle_beta   90.00
_cell.angle_gamma   90.00
#
_symmetry.space_group_name_H-M   'P 1'
#
loop_
_entity.id
_entity.type
_entity.pdbx_description
1 polymer ?
#
loop_
_entity_poly.entity_id
_entity_poly.type
_entity_poly.pdbx_seq_one_letter_code
_entity_poly.pdbx_strand_id
1 'polypeptide(L)'
;MRGIDGSTVTITWVGRDNNQPTKLYGASGAMSIYQRYLANQTPTPLNLVPPEDIADMGVDYDGNFVCSGGMRVLPVWTSDPQSLCQQSEMQQQPSSNPFDQSSQPQQQPQQQPAQQEQKDSDGVAGWIKDMFGSN
;
A
#
# COMPACT_ATOMS: atom_id res chain seq x y z
N MET A 1 -14.42 -24.23 12.34
CA MET A 1 -12.97 -24.01 12.11
C MET A 1 -12.47 -24.99 11.07
N ARG A 2 -11.53 -24.56 10.22
CA ARG A 2 -10.71 -25.45 9.39
C ARG A 2 -9.26 -25.35 9.86
N GLY A 3 -8.66 -26.50 10.18
CA GLY A 3 -7.24 -26.67 10.42
C GLY A 3 -6.59 -27.33 9.20
N ILE A 4 -5.33 -27.00 8.95
CA ILE A 4 -4.48 -27.63 7.93
C ILE A 4 -3.12 -27.83 8.59
N ASP A 5 -2.58 -29.04 8.48
CA ASP A 5 -1.21 -29.36 8.87
C ASP A 5 -0.47 -29.96 7.66
N GLY A 6 0.79 -30.40 7.84
CA GLY A 6 1.60 -30.94 6.74
C GLY A 6 1.09 -32.27 6.13
N SER A 7 0.03 -32.88 6.68
CA SER A 7 -0.50 -34.17 6.21
C SER A 7 -2.03 -34.27 6.14
N THR A 8 -2.78 -33.36 6.77
CA THR A 8 -4.22 -33.46 6.97
C THR A 8 -4.97 -32.13 6.86
N VAL A 9 -6.29 -32.23 6.59
CA VAL A 9 -7.24 -31.12 6.69
C VAL A 9 -8.32 -31.51 7.70
N THR A 10 -8.42 -30.78 8.81
CA THR A 10 -9.38 -31.06 9.89
C THR A 10 -10.51 -30.03 9.88
N ILE A 11 -11.76 -30.49 9.87
CA ILE A 11 -12.94 -29.63 9.97
C ILE A 11 -13.57 -29.82 11.35
N THR A 12 -13.65 -28.75 12.13
CA THR A 12 -14.28 -28.75 13.46
C THR A 12 -15.50 -27.84 13.45
N TRP A 13 -16.69 -28.42 13.61
CA TRP A 13 -17.96 -27.71 13.77
C TRP A 13 -18.41 -27.75 15.23
N VAL A 14 -18.98 -26.64 15.71
CA VAL A 14 -19.61 -26.54 17.03
C VAL A 14 -20.88 -25.69 16.86
N GLY A 15 -22.02 -26.25 17.23
CA GLY A 15 -23.32 -25.60 17.15
C GLY A 15 -24.34 -26.31 18.05
N ARG A 16 -25.62 -25.99 17.87
CA ARG A 16 -26.74 -26.69 18.50
C ARG A 16 -27.63 -27.22 17.38
N ASP A 17 -28.07 -28.46 17.50
CA ASP A 17 -28.86 -29.13 16.44
C ASP A 17 -30.18 -28.41 16.14
N ASN A 18 -30.74 -27.73 17.15
CA ASN A 18 -31.94 -26.90 17.03
C ASN A 18 -31.67 -25.48 16.49
N ASN A 19 -30.47 -25.22 15.96
CA ASN A 19 -29.99 -23.94 15.40
C ASN A 19 -30.12 -22.73 16.34
N GLN A 20 -30.31 -22.94 17.65
CA GLN A 20 -30.38 -21.86 18.62
C GLN A 20 -28.99 -21.28 18.92
N PRO A 21 -28.90 -20.02 19.40
CA PRO A 21 -27.62 -19.42 19.77
C PRO A 21 -26.83 -20.25 20.79
N THR A 22 -25.53 -20.37 20.56
CA THR A 22 -24.56 -21.08 21.41
C THR A 22 -24.02 -20.22 22.56
N LYS A 23 -24.19 -18.88 22.48
CA LYS A 23 -23.53 -17.87 23.34
C LYS A 23 -22.00 -17.85 23.23
N LEU A 24 -21.43 -18.57 22.26
CA LEU A 24 -20.01 -18.52 21.90
C LEU A 24 -19.79 -17.42 20.86
N TYR A 25 -18.66 -16.73 20.92
CA TYR A 25 -18.30 -15.65 20.00
C TYR A 25 -17.19 -16.08 19.04
N GLY A 26 -17.33 -15.71 17.76
CA GLY A 26 -16.38 -16.09 16.70
C GLY A 26 -16.16 -17.60 16.61
N ALA A 27 -14.94 -18.01 16.28
CA ALA A 27 -14.56 -19.43 16.19
C ALA A 27 -14.23 -20.10 17.55
N SER A 28 -14.37 -19.38 18.69
CA SER A 28 -13.86 -19.80 20.00
C SER A 28 -14.19 -21.26 20.39
N GLY A 29 -15.45 -21.68 20.26
CA GLY A 29 -15.84 -23.07 20.54
C GLY A 29 -15.09 -24.10 19.70
N ALA A 30 -15.12 -23.95 18.37
CA ALA A 30 -14.45 -24.87 17.46
C ALA A 30 -12.92 -24.81 17.58
N MET A 31 -12.35 -23.64 17.87
CA MET A 31 -10.91 -23.45 18.12
C MET A 31 -10.47 -24.21 19.37
N SER A 32 -11.19 -24.10 20.49
CA SER A 32 -10.87 -24.81 21.73
C SER A 32 -10.94 -26.34 21.57
N ILE A 33 -11.86 -26.85 20.75
CA ILE A 33 -11.92 -28.28 20.42
C ILE A 33 -10.76 -28.68 19.50
N TYR A 34 -10.42 -27.88 18.49
CA TYR A 34 -9.29 -28.15 17.60
C TYR A 34 -7.93 -28.09 18.32
N GLN A 35 -7.75 -27.17 19.28
CA GLN A 35 -6.55 -27.13 20.13
C GLN A 35 -6.39 -28.42 20.96
N ARG A 36 -7.48 -28.97 21.50
CA ARG A 36 -7.46 -30.28 22.20
C ARG A 36 -7.19 -31.44 21.26
N TYR A 37 -7.70 -31.39 20.03
CA TYR A 37 -7.38 -32.37 18.97
C TYR A 37 -5.88 -32.38 18.67
N LEU A 38 -5.26 -31.22 18.45
CA LEU A 38 -3.82 -31.11 18.21
C LEU A 38 -2.98 -31.58 19.41
N ALA A 39 -3.40 -31.26 20.65
CA ALA A 39 -2.69 -31.66 21.87
C ALA A 39 -2.76 -33.17 22.17
N ASN A 40 -3.73 -33.89 21.59
CA ASN A 40 -3.92 -35.34 21.76
C ASN A 40 -3.28 -36.16 20.62
N GLN A 41 -2.53 -35.53 19.72
CA GLN A 41 -1.92 -36.14 18.54
C GLN A 41 -0.50 -35.59 18.33
N THR A 42 0.17 -36.02 17.26
CA THR A 42 1.44 -35.45 16.80
C THR A 42 1.21 -34.80 15.44
N PRO A 43 0.82 -33.51 15.38
CA PRO A 43 0.56 -32.82 14.11
C PRO A 43 1.83 -32.72 13.25
N THR A 44 1.67 -32.79 11.94
CA THR A 44 2.79 -32.61 11.00
C THR A 44 3.04 -31.12 10.77
N PRO A 45 4.25 -30.58 10.96
CA PRO A 45 4.54 -29.18 10.68
C PRO A 45 4.16 -28.78 9.24
N LEU A 46 3.42 -27.68 9.09
CA LEU A 46 3.02 -27.15 7.79
C LEU A 46 4.14 -26.28 7.21
N ASN A 47 5.01 -26.89 6.41
CA ASN A 47 6.03 -26.19 5.63
C ASN A 47 5.45 -25.86 4.25
N LEU A 48 5.11 -24.60 4.02
CA LEU A 48 4.64 -24.13 2.72
C LEU A 48 5.83 -24.03 1.75
N VAL A 49 5.81 -24.84 0.69
CA VAL A 49 6.72 -24.68 -0.46
C VAL A 49 6.01 -23.77 -1.46
N PRO A 50 6.54 -22.58 -1.77
CA PRO A 50 5.96 -21.72 -2.78
C PRO A 50 5.97 -22.42 -4.15
N PRO A 51 4.87 -22.37 -4.93
CA PRO A 51 4.89 -22.77 -6.33
C PRO A 51 5.68 -21.76 -7.19
N GLU A 52 5.78 -22.06 -8.48
CA GLU A 52 6.31 -21.12 -9.48
C GLU A 52 5.59 -19.77 -9.46
N ASP A 53 6.29 -18.73 -9.92
CA ASP A 53 5.83 -17.33 -9.97
C ASP A 53 5.35 -16.73 -8.62
N ILE A 54 5.71 -17.30 -7.47
CA ILE A 54 5.55 -16.63 -6.17
C ILE A 54 6.85 -15.93 -5.78
N ALA A 55 6.79 -14.59 -5.73
CA ALA A 55 7.89 -13.74 -5.32
C ALA A 55 7.56 -13.00 -4.01
N ASP A 56 8.51 -13.01 -3.08
CA ASP A 56 8.43 -12.20 -1.86
C ASP A 56 8.76 -10.73 -2.18
N MET A 57 7.78 -9.84 -2.08
CA MET A 57 7.91 -8.42 -2.43
C MET A 57 7.75 -7.51 -1.21
N GLY A 58 8.58 -6.47 -1.14
CA GLY A 58 8.49 -5.42 -0.13
C GLY A 58 7.35 -4.45 -0.42
N VAL A 59 6.63 -4.03 0.63
CA VAL A 59 5.62 -2.96 0.58
C VAL A 59 5.93 -1.84 1.58
N ASP A 60 5.60 -0.60 1.22
CA ASP A 60 5.68 0.57 2.08
C ASP A 60 4.47 0.68 3.04
N TYR A 61 4.36 1.82 3.75
CA TYR A 61 3.25 2.07 4.69
C TYR A 61 1.92 2.36 4.01
N ASP A 62 1.96 2.92 2.79
CA ASP A 62 0.79 3.24 1.99
C ASP A 62 0.30 2.03 1.17
N GLY A 63 1.07 0.93 1.18
CA GLY A 63 0.74 -0.36 0.58
C GLY A 63 1.28 -0.56 -0.84
N ASN A 64 2.17 0.31 -1.31
CA ASN A 64 2.77 0.22 -2.65
C ASN A 64 3.97 -0.72 -2.66
N PHE A 65 4.26 -1.33 -3.81
CA PHE A 65 5.46 -2.16 -3.96
C PHE A 65 6.72 -1.29 -4.02
N VAL A 66 7.80 -1.74 -3.38
CA VAL A 66 9.10 -1.05 -3.42
C VAL A 66 10.21 -2.01 -3.83
N CYS A 67 11.13 -1.54 -4.68
CA CYS A 67 12.16 -2.40 -5.27
C CYS A 67 13.26 -2.79 -4.26
N SER A 68 13.33 -2.14 -3.09
CA SER A 68 14.20 -2.55 -2.00
C SER A 68 13.62 -2.16 -0.63
N GLY A 69 13.84 -2.99 0.38
CA GLY A 69 13.33 -2.77 1.73
C GLY A 69 11.82 -3.03 1.84
N GLY A 70 11.06 -1.98 2.17
CA GLY A 70 9.67 -2.09 2.60
C GLY A 70 9.53 -2.35 4.11
N MET A 71 8.41 -1.93 4.69
CA MET A 71 8.10 -2.17 6.11
C MET A 71 7.53 -3.57 6.36
N ARG A 72 7.11 -4.26 5.30
CA ARG A 72 6.56 -5.60 5.30
C ARG A 72 6.90 -6.29 3.99
N VAL A 73 7.07 -7.61 4.03
CA VAL A 73 7.18 -8.46 2.85
C VAL A 73 5.91 -9.30 2.71
N LEU A 74 5.43 -9.48 1.48
CA LEU A 74 4.26 -10.26 1.13
C LEU A 74 4.56 -11.15 -0.09
N PRO A 75 4.09 -12.40 -0.13
CA PRO A 75 4.17 -13.23 -1.33
C PRO A 75 3.19 -12.72 -2.39
N VAL A 76 3.70 -12.46 -3.59
CA VAL A 76 2.96 -11.96 -4.76
C VAL A 76 3.05 -12.98 -5.89
N TRP A 77 1.94 -13.24 -6.57
CA TRP A 77 1.95 -14.04 -7.79
C TRP A 77 2.34 -13.16 -8.99
N THR A 78 3.58 -13.30 -9.44
CA THR A 78 4.16 -12.61 -10.60
C THR A 78 5.40 -13.34 -11.11
N SER A 79 5.55 -13.41 -12.44
CA SER A 79 6.79 -13.84 -13.11
C SER A 79 7.78 -12.68 -13.31
N ASP A 80 7.37 -11.44 -13.01
CA ASP A 80 8.19 -10.23 -13.08
C ASP A 80 7.90 -9.31 -11.87
N PRO A 81 8.65 -9.46 -10.77
CA PRO A 81 8.52 -8.59 -9.60
C PRO A 81 9.00 -7.15 -9.84
N GLN A 82 9.85 -6.94 -10.84
CA GLN A 82 10.58 -5.68 -11.03
C GLN A 82 9.71 -4.63 -11.72
N SER A 83 8.88 -5.01 -12.70
CA SER A 83 7.91 -4.08 -13.30
C SER A 83 6.88 -3.59 -12.29
N LEU A 84 6.43 -4.45 -11.37
CA LEU A 84 5.46 -4.09 -10.33
C LEU A 84 5.99 -3.02 -9.37
N CYS A 85 7.25 -3.14 -8.91
CA CYS A 85 7.82 -2.13 -8.01
C CYS A 85 8.14 -0.80 -8.74
N GLN A 86 8.63 -0.87 -10.00
CA GLN A 86 8.85 0.33 -10.83
C GLN A 86 7.55 1.07 -11.14
N GLN A 87 6.44 0.35 -11.34
CA GLN A 87 5.13 0.94 -11.55
C GLN A 87 4.66 1.76 -10.35
N SER A 88 4.92 1.28 -9.12
CA SER A 88 4.63 2.01 -7.89
C SER A 88 5.51 3.25 -7.73
N GLU A 89 6.82 3.18 -7.99
CA GLU A 89 7.72 4.34 -7.89
C GLU A 89 7.33 5.49 -8.84
N MET A 90 6.87 5.17 -10.06
CA MET A 90 6.38 6.17 -11.02
C MET A 90 5.10 6.88 -10.55
N GLN A 91 4.27 6.25 -9.72
CA GLN A 91 3.06 6.85 -9.16
C GLN A 91 3.35 7.75 -7.95
N GLN A 92 4.52 7.60 -7.32
CA GLN A 92 4.92 8.33 -6.13
C GLN A 92 5.74 9.59 -6.39
N GLN A 93 6.05 9.94 -7.65
CA GLN A 93 6.80 11.18 -7.94
C GLN A 93 6.04 12.41 -7.37
N PRO A 94 6.62 13.13 -6.39
CA PRO A 94 6.12 14.44 -6.03
C PRO A 94 6.28 15.35 -7.24
N SER A 95 5.32 16.25 -7.47
CA SER A 95 5.48 17.31 -8.47
C SER A 95 6.70 18.15 -8.10
N SER A 96 7.83 17.92 -8.77
CA SER A 96 9.07 18.66 -8.55
C SER A 96 8.83 20.12 -8.89
N ASN A 97 9.01 21.00 -7.90
CA ASN A 97 8.65 22.41 -8.04
C ASN A 97 9.61 23.06 -9.07
N PRO A 98 9.12 23.65 -10.19
CA PRO A 98 9.99 24.03 -11.33
C PRO A 98 11.07 25.10 -11.05
N PHE A 99 11.12 25.65 -9.84
CA PHE A 99 11.93 26.81 -9.48
C PHE A 99 13.26 26.48 -8.77
N ASP A 100 13.55 25.21 -8.46
CA ASP A 100 14.74 24.83 -7.68
C ASP A 100 16.08 24.91 -8.47
N GLN A 101 16.05 25.26 -9.77
CA GLN A 101 17.26 25.38 -10.59
C GLN A 101 17.95 26.75 -10.53
N SER A 102 17.35 27.78 -9.91
CA SER A 102 17.90 29.15 -9.93
C SER A 102 18.84 29.46 -8.76
N SER A 103 20.04 28.88 -8.74
CA SER A 103 21.13 29.29 -7.84
C SER A 103 22.51 29.30 -8.49
N GLN A 104 22.67 30.11 -9.55
CA GLN A 104 23.98 30.59 -10.01
C GLN A 104 24.16 32.09 -9.64
N PRO A 105 25.30 32.49 -9.03
CA PRO A 105 25.59 33.89 -8.75
C PRO A 105 26.16 34.59 -9.99
N GLN A 106 25.41 35.51 -10.58
CA GLN A 106 25.81 36.28 -11.78
C GLN A 106 26.23 37.72 -11.39
N GLN A 107 27.38 38.18 -11.90
CA GLN A 107 27.96 39.49 -11.55
C GLN A 107 27.36 40.66 -12.36
N GLN A 108 27.22 41.84 -11.73
CA GLN A 108 26.84 43.13 -12.35
C GLN A 108 28.06 43.88 -12.91
N PRO A 109 27.92 44.69 -14.00
CA PRO A 109 27.45 46.11 -13.96
C PRO A 109 26.49 46.51 -15.13
N GLN A 110 25.92 47.73 -15.30
CA GLN A 110 25.51 48.86 -14.41
C GLN A 110 24.83 49.99 -15.25
N GLN A 111 23.75 50.64 -14.73
CA GLN A 111 23.12 51.94 -15.18
C GLN A 111 22.47 52.02 -16.59
N GLN A 112 21.42 52.83 -16.92
CA GLN A 112 20.28 53.56 -16.27
C GLN A 112 19.47 54.28 -17.43
N PRO A 113 18.32 54.96 -17.24
CA PRO A 113 17.09 54.71 -16.46
C PRO A 113 15.74 54.94 -17.24
N ALA A 114 14.60 54.89 -16.53
CA ALA A 114 13.22 55.29 -16.91
C ALA A 114 12.41 54.27 -17.79
N GLN A 115 11.08 54.12 -17.65
CA GLN A 115 10.06 54.89 -16.91
C GLN A 115 9.29 54.06 -15.85
N GLN A 116 8.54 54.76 -14.99
CA GLN A 116 7.65 54.20 -13.98
C GLN A 116 6.30 53.83 -14.61
N GLU A 117 5.72 52.67 -14.27
CA GLU A 117 4.27 52.59 -14.04
C GLU A 117 3.90 51.42 -13.11
N GLN A 118 2.63 51.33 -12.75
CA GLN A 118 2.24 50.98 -11.38
C GLN A 118 2.17 49.48 -11.07
N LYS A 119 2.51 49.21 -9.81
CA LYS A 119 2.27 47.97 -9.09
C LYS A 119 0.77 47.78 -8.89
N ASP A 120 0.17 46.83 -9.60
CA ASP A 120 -0.97 46.07 -9.09
C ASP A 120 -0.64 44.59 -9.16
N SER A 121 -0.63 43.95 -7.99
CA SER A 121 -0.43 42.51 -7.86
C SER A 121 -1.78 41.83 -7.95
N ASP A 122 -2.12 41.28 -9.12
CA ASP A 122 -3.29 40.41 -9.25
C ASP A 122 -2.87 39.02 -9.71
N GLY A 123 -2.43 38.24 -8.73
CA GLY A 123 -2.02 36.84 -8.88
C GLY A 123 -3.21 35.91 -9.03
N VAL A 124 -4.00 36.09 -10.08
CA VAL A 124 -5.03 35.13 -10.51
C VAL A 124 -4.89 34.88 -11.99
N ALA A 125 -4.39 33.68 -12.34
CA ALA A 125 -4.19 33.30 -13.74
C ALA A 125 -5.53 33.29 -14.51
N GLY A 126 -5.51 33.78 -15.75
CA GLY A 126 -6.70 34.14 -16.53
C GLY A 126 -7.74 33.02 -16.79
N TRP A 127 -7.41 31.76 -16.49
CA TRP A 127 -8.32 30.61 -16.63
C TRP A 127 -9.56 30.72 -15.72
N ILE A 128 -9.49 31.42 -14.59
CA ILE A 128 -10.64 31.58 -13.67
C ILE A 128 -11.76 32.41 -14.33
N LYS A 129 -11.43 33.30 -15.28
CA LYS A 129 -12.42 34.17 -15.93
C LYS A 129 -13.28 33.43 -16.96
N ASP A 130 -12.80 32.33 -17.53
CA ASP A 130 -13.56 31.48 -18.45
C ASP A 130 -14.52 30.52 -17.73
N MET A 131 -14.29 30.20 -16.45
CA MET A 131 -15.19 29.34 -15.66
C MET A 131 -16.40 30.08 -15.06
N PHE A 132 -16.28 31.39 -14.83
CA PHE A 132 -17.31 32.20 -14.16
C PHE A 132 -17.74 33.38 -15.03
N GLY A 133 -18.12 33.08 -16.27
CA GLY A 133 -18.63 34.05 -17.24
C GLY A 133 -19.75 34.94 -16.66
N SER A 134 -19.71 36.21 -17.05
CA SER A 134 -20.50 37.29 -16.44
C SER A 134 -22.01 37.06 -16.41
N ASN A 135 -22.62 37.59 -15.35
CA ASN A 135 -24.06 37.85 -15.21
C ASN A 135 -24.54 38.99 -16.12
#